data_AF-A0AAT9FS84-F1
#
_entry.id   AF-A0AAT9FS84-F1
#
_cell.length_a   1.000
_cell.length_b   1.000
_cell.length_c   1.000
_cell.angle_alpha   90.00
_cell.angle_beta   90.00
_cell.angle_gamma   90.00
#
_symmetry.space_group_name_H-M   'P 1'
#
loop_
_entity.id
_entity.type
_entity.pdbx_description
1 polymer ?
#
loop_
_entity_poly.entity_id
_entity_poly.type
_entity_poly.pdbx_seq_one_letter_code
_entity_poly.pdbx_strand_id
1 'polypeptide(L)'
;MRSCIKIIFVVLTLGGLPAGAQEALKVIEKLAAADPKPFVIIEGSGEKTKNRAQGVVISSKGHVLSVGHVAWISDDNAFTEKFRISFRGKGENLPKGMAHKHKTLFADRENAAFFEQYYSAKIHKSGGSRFVVGGDLAVFKMEGKGDFPKMEFYSKSKPELALGETLHLCHFTFPHKAADPYFLINPVEIVGVAQTAHGLQYLAKGYYRIGSSGGAILKNGKLIGIQASAYTVNAKGVGEVPLGLISFELVWSDQFKEALDSAAKKEK
;
A
#
# COMPACT_ATOMS: atom_id res chain seq x y z
N MET A 1 -31.76 -53.88 -23.89
CA MET A 1 -31.99 -52.59 -23.22
C MET A 1 -30.68 -52.06 -22.67
N ARG A 2 -30.02 -51.13 -23.37
CA ARG A 2 -28.99 -50.25 -22.81
C ARG A 2 -29.22 -48.87 -23.40
N SER A 3 -29.73 -47.98 -22.55
CA SER A 3 -30.03 -46.59 -22.86
C SER A 3 -28.71 -45.82 -22.91
N CYS A 4 -28.32 -45.33 -24.08
CA CYS A 4 -27.22 -44.37 -24.21
C CYS A 4 -27.80 -42.96 -24.12
N ILE A 5 -27.78 -42.40 -22.91
CA ILE A 5 -28.03 -40.98 -22.67
C ILE A 5 -26.88 -40.20 -23.30
N LYS A 6 -27.16 -39.50 -24.41
CA LYS A 6 -26.25 -38.48 -24.95
C LYS A 6 -26.34 -37.25 -24.05
N ILE A 7 -25.31 -37.06 -23.22
CA ILE A 7 -25.11 -35.84 -22.46
C ILE A 7 -24.75 -34.73 -23.46
N ILE A 8 -25.66 -33.79 -23.67
CA ILE A 8 -25.40 -32.55 -24.39
C ILE A 8 -24.53 -31.69 -23.47
N PHE A 9 -23.27 -31.51 -23.84
CA PHE A 9 -22.41 -30.48 -23.25
C PHE A 9 -22.92 -29.12 -23.72
N VAL A 10 -23.72 -28.46 -22.88
CA VAL A 10 -23.97 -27.03 -23.04
C VAL A 10 -22.70 -26.33 -22.56
N VAL A 11 -21.84 -25.93 -23.49
CA VAL A 11 -20.76 -24.99 -23.22
C VAL A 11 -21.43 -23.63 -23.00
N LEU A 12 -21.61 -23.28 -21.72
CA LEU A 12 -21.89 -21.91 -21.30
C LEU A 12 -20.68 -21.06 -21.70
N THR A 13 -20.77 -20.41 -22.85
CA THR A 13 -19.86 -19.32 -23.21
C THR A 13 -20.08 -18.20 -22.20
N LEU A 14 -19.18 -18.09 -21.22
CA LEU A 14 -19.09 -16.90 -20.37
C LEU A 14 -18.98 -15.69 -21.31
N GLY A 15 -20.01 -14.84 -21.28
CA GLY A 15 -19.97 -13.55 -21.95
C GLY A 15 -18.70 -12.82 -21.54
N GLY A 16 -17.93 -12.36 -22.52
CA GLY A 16 -16.71 -11.59 -22.28
C GLY A 16 -17.02 -10.41 -21.38
N LEU A 17 -16.14 -10.15 -20.40
CA LEU A 17 -16.21 -8.94 -19.61
C LEU A 17 -16.22 -7.74 -20.56
N PRO A 18 -17.01 -6.68 -20.29
CA PRO A 18 -16.95 -5.46 -21.08
C PRO A 18 -15.49 -4.98 -21.15
N ALA A 19 -15.06 -4.46 -22.31
CA ALA A 19 -13.64 -4.20 -22.60
C ALA A 19 -12.92 -3.40 -21.48
N GLY A 20 -13.61 -2.43 -20.86
CA GLY A 20 -13.07 -1.67 -19.72
C GLY A 20 -12.84 -2.50 -18.44
N ALA A 21 -13.69 -3.49 -18.17
CA ALA A 21 -13.49 -4.42 -17.05
C ALA A 21 -12.33 -5.40 -17.33
N GLN A 22 -12.16 -5.81 -18.58
CA GLN A 22 -11.03 -6.66 -18.98
C GLN A 22 -9.68 -5.93 -18.86
N GLU A 23 -9.63 -4.64 -19.23
CA GLU A 23 -8.43 -3.81 -19.04
C GLU A 23 -8.12 -3.56 -17.56
N ALA A 24 -9.13 -3.26 -16.74
CA ALA A 24 -8.95 -3.09 -15.30
C ALA A 24 -8.39 -4.36 -14.63
N LEU A 25 -8.89 -5.54 -15.04
CA LEU A 25 -8.40 -6.83 -14.55
C LEU A 25 -6.92 -7.04 -14.88
N LYS A 26 -6.51 -6.78 -16.14
CA LYS A 26 -5.12 -6.92 -16.58
C LYS A 26 -4.15 -6.06 -15.78
N VAL A 27 -4.58 -4.85 -15.41
CA VAL A 27 -3.76 -3.93 -14.61
C VAL A 27 -3.55 -4.47 -13.19
N ILE A 28 -4.60 -5.02 -12.59
CA ILE A 28 -4.54 -5.66 -11.27
C ILE A 28 -3.68 -6.92 -11.30
N GLU A 29 -3.83 -7.77 -12.32
CA GLU A 29 -3.02 -8.97 -12.52
C GLU A 29 -1.53 -8.64 -12.65
N LYS A 30 -1.20 -7.63 -13.46
CA LYS A 30 0.19 -7.15 -13.61
C LYS A 30 0.76 -6.67 -12.28
N LEU A 31 -0.05 -5.97 -11.48
CA LEU A 31 0.37 -5.48 -10.16
C LEU A 31 0.57 -6.63 -9.15
N ALA A 32 -0.35 -7.60 -9.15
CA ALA A 32 -0.25 -8.79 -8.30
C ALA A 32 0.98 -9.64 -8.64
N ALA A 33 1.31 -9.76 -9.93
CA ALA A 33 2.45 -10.52 -10.42
C ALA A 33 3.80 -9.79 -10.33
N ALA A 34 3.81 -8.46 -10.12
CA ALA A 34 5.04 -7.69 -10.05
C ALA A 34 5.96 -8.15 -8.90
N ASP A 35 7.26 -8.23 -9.15
CA ASP A 35 8.30 -8.46 -8.15
C ASP A 35 9.63 -7.81 -8.60
N PRO A 36 10.15 -6.80 -7.89
CA PRO A 36 9.61 -6.21 -6.66
C PRO A 36 8.35 -5.37 -6.91
N LYS A 37 7.40 -5.45 -5.97
CA LYS A 37 6.24 -4.56 -5.95
C LYS A 37 6.65 -3.15 -5.46
N PRO A 38 5.98 -2.08 -5.90
CA PRO A 38 6.23 -0.73 -5.39
C PRO A 38 5.60 -0.48 -4.00
N PHE A 39 5.22 -1.53 -3.27
CA PHE A 39 4.63 -1.46 -1.94
C PHE A 39 5.63 -1.96 -0.91
N VAL A 40 5.73 -1.26 0.22
CA VAL A 40 6.77 -1.46 1.22
C VAL A 40 6.19 -1.41 2.63
N ILE A 41 6.97 -1.89 3.60
CA ILE A 41 6.71 -1.65 5.02
C ILE A 41 7.66 -0.57 5.52
N ILE A 42 7.14 0.34 6.33
CA ILE A 42 7.92 1.39 7.00
C ILE A 42 7.96 1.05 8.48
N GLU A 43 9.16 1.05 9.06
CA GLU A 43 9.40 0.84 10.49
C GLU A 43 10.05 2.09 11.08
N GLY A 44 9.35 2.74 12.00
CA GLY A 44 9.91 3.73 12.92
C GLY A 44 10.38 3.04 14.20
N SER A 45 11.61 3.30 14.63
CA SER A 45 12.18 2.67 15.83
C SER A 45 12.34 3.67 16.97
N GLY A 46 11.80 3.32 18.14
CA GLY A 46 12.07 3.97 19.42
C GLY A 46 13.23 3.31 20.18
N GLU A 47 13.27 3.53 21.49
CA GLU A 47 14.24 2.88 22.38
C GLU A 47 13.94 1.39 22.56
N LYS A 48 12.68 1.05 22.82
CA LYS A 48 12.24 -0.32 23.13
C LYS A 48 11.18 -0.86 22.19
N THR A 49 10.41 0.02 21.56
CA THR A 49 9.32 -0.37 20.66
C THR A 49 9.47 0.20 19.28
N LYS A 50 8.66 -0.36 18.38
CA LYS A 50 8.65 -0.05 16.96
C LYS A 50 7.24 0.24 16.54
N ASN A 51 7.08 1.25 15.70
CA ASN A 51 5.84 1.50 15.00
C ASN A 51 6.00 1.09 13.54
N ARG A 52 4.96 0.47 12.97
CA ARG A 52 4.99 -0.03 11.60
C ARG A 52 3.76 0.40 10.83
N ALA A 53 3.99 0.88 9.62
CA ALA A 53 2.98 1.19 8.64
C ALA A 53 3.38 0.59 7.28
N GLN A 54 2.51 0.70 6.30
CA GLN A 54 2.79 0.36 4.91
C GLN A 54 3.12 1.61 4.12
N GLY A 55 3.61 1.48 2.90
CA GLY A 55 3.88 2.63 2.05
C GLY A 55 3.95 2.25 0.59
N VAL A 56 4.00 3.28 -0.24
CA VAL A 56 4.11 3.15 -1.69
C VAL A 56 5.28 3.98 -2.20
N VAL A 57 6.12 3.40 -3.04
CA VAL A 57 7.23 4.11 -3.68
C VAL A 57 6.65 5.00 -4.78
N ILE A 58 6.90 6.31 -4.70
CA ILE A 58 6.36 7.33 -5.63
C ILE A 58 7.43 7.91 -6.57
N SER A 59 8.68 7.45 -6.48
CA SER A 59 9.73 7.81 -7.44
C SER A 59 10.81 6.74 -7.52
N SER A 60 11.47 6.63 -8.68
CA SER A 60 12.58 5.68 -8.86
C SER A 60 13.78 6.01 -7.99
N LYS A 61 13.90 7.26 -7.51
CA LYS A 61 14.89 7.66 -6.51
C LYS A 61 14.60 7.11 -5.10
N GLY A 62 13.48 6.40 -4.88
CA GLY A 62 13.17 5.79 -3.59
C GLY A 62 12.49 6.72 -2.59
N HIS A 63 11.72 7.69 -3.07
CA HIS A 63 10.74 8.39 -2.22
C HIS A 63 9.52 7.48 -1.99
N VAL A 64 9.09 7.37 -0.74
CA VAL A 64 7.99 6.52 -0.30
C VAL A 64 6.95 7.40 0.39
N LEU A 65 5.70 7.30 -0.03
CA LEU A 65 4.57 7.96 0.59
C LEU A 65 3.87 7.00 1.54
N SER A 66 3.51 7.51 2.72
CA SER A 66 2.79 6.77 3.76
C SER A 66 2.11 7.73 4.73
N VAL A 67 1.46 7.18 5.74
CA VAL A 67 0.95 7.89 6.90
C VAL A 67 2.08 8.46 7.75
N GLY A 68 1.89 9.65 8.30
CA GLY A 68 2.89 10.34 9.12
C GLY A 68 2.98 9.80 10.55
N HIS A 69 1.88 9.31 11.11
CA HIS A 69 1.83 8.78 12.48
C HIS A 69 2.78 7.60 12.73
N VAL A 70 3.31 6.95 11.69
CA VAL A 70 4.38 5.94 11.83
C VAL A 70 5.64 6.49 12.51
N ALA A 71 5.84 7.82 12.44
CA ALA A 71 6.95 8.50 13.11
C ALA A 71 6.74 8.65 14.63
N TRP A 72 5.51 8.55 15.13
CA TRP A 72 5.21 8.64 16.55
C TRP A 72 5.44 7.29 17.23
N ILE A 73 6.26 7.28 18.28
CA ILE A 73 6.48 6.11 19.13
C ILE A 73 5.78 6.37 20.47
N SER A 74 4.66 5.69 20.69
CA SER A 74 3.81 5.92 21.86
C SER A 74 4.54 5.71 23.19
N ASP A 75 5.35 4.65 23.30
CA ASP A 75 6.05 4.32 24.54
C ASP A 75 7.15 5.34 24.89
N ASP A 76 7.77 5.91 23.86
CA ASP A 76 8.78 6.96 24.02
C ASP A 76 8.12 8.36 24.15
N ASN A 77 6.81 8.46 23.91
CA ASN A 77 6.05 9.70 23.82
C ASN A 77 6.73 10.76 22.92
N ALA A 78 7.32 10.31 21.81
CA ALA A 78 8.17 11.12 20.96
C ALA A 78 8.14 10.71 19.49
N PHE A 79 8.55 11.64 18.62
CA PHE A 79 8.80 11.36 17.21
C PHE A 79 10.20 10.77 17.01
N THR A 80 10.29 9.67 16.27
CA THR A 80 11.56 9.09 15.85
C THR A 80 12.07 9.71 14.54
N GLU A 81 13.39 9.68 14.37
CA GLU A 81 14.09 9.96 13.11
C GLU A 81 14.78 8.69 12.55
N LYS A 82 14.59 7.55 13.22
CA LYS A 82 15.22 6.26 12.88
C LYS A 82 14.22 5.40 12.09
N PHE A 83 14.32 5.46 10.76
CA PHE A 83 13.44 4.71 9.88
C PHE A 83 14.18 3.64 9.08
N ARG A 84 13.50 2.52 8.87
CA ARG A 84 13.86 1.53 7.85
C ARG A 84 12.66 1.21 7.00
N ILE A 85 12.89 0.95 5.72
CA ILE A 85 11.85 0.58 4.77
C ILE A 85 12.21 -0.77 4.17
N SER A 86 11.25 -1.69 4.12
CA SER A 86 11.47 -3.02 3.58
C SER A 86 10.61 -3.35 2.37
N PHE A 87 11.24 -3.98 1.38
CA PHE A 87 10.56 -4.68 0.30
C PHE A 87 10.37 -6.15 0.68
N ARG A 88 9.23 -6.71 0.28
CA ARG A 88 8.79 -8.07 0.58
C ARG A 88 8.52 -8.82 -0.73
N GLY A 89 9.16 -9.97 -0.92
CA GLY A 89 9.04 -10.76 -2.16
C GLY A 89 10.13 -11.81 -2.33
N LYS A 90 10.47 -12.16 -3.59
CA LYS A 90 11.55 -13.13 -3.91
C LYS A 90 12.95 -12.56 -3.71
N GLY A 91 13.05 -11.24 -3.52
CA GLY A 91 14.29 -10.59 -3.17
C GLY A 91 15.24 -10.32 -4.33
N GLU A 92 14.73 -10.35 -5.56
CA GLU A 92 15.47 -10.08 -6.80
C GLU A 92 15.19 -8.65 -7.31
N ASN A 93 16.00 -8.16 -8.25
CA ASN A 93 15.77 -6.92 -9.01
C ASN A 93 15.53 -5.65 -8.17
N LEU A 94 16.05 -5.61 -6.94
CA LEU A 94 15.98 -4.44 -6.07
C LEU A 94 17.31 -3.66 -6.08
N PRO A 95 17.26 -2.32 -5.90
CA PRO A 95 18.46 -1.48 -5.88
C PRO A 95 19.51 -1.90 -4.84
N LYS A 96 20.77 -1.55 -5.08
CA LYS A 96 21.86 -1.81 -4.12
C LYS A 96 21.72 -0.93 -2.88
N GLY A 97 22.41 -1.30 -1.81
CA GLY A 97 22.47 -0.50 -0.57
C GLY A 97 21.49 -0.94 0.52
N MET A 98 20.94 -2.15 0.44
CA MET A 98 20.20 -2.73 1.56
C MET A 98 21.09 -2.81 2.81
N ALA A 99 20.56 -2.38 3.95
CA ALA A 99 21.22 -2.43 5.24
C ALA A 99 21.10 -3.82 5.90
N HIS A 100 20.02 -4.54 5.62
CA HIS A 100 19.74 -5.84 6.20
C HIS A 100 18.83 -6.66 5.29
N LYS A 101 18.98 -7.99 5.33
CA LYS A 101 18.13 -8.94 4.61
C LYS A 101 17.70 -10.06 5.55
N HIS A 102 16.39 -10.25 5.66
CA HIS A 102 15.82 -11.38 6.37
C HIS A 102 15.28 -12.39 5.37
N LYS A 103 15.52 -13.69 5.64
CA LYS A 103 15.03 -14.81 4.86
C LYS A 103 14.17 -15.70 5.75
N THR A 104 12.97 -16.01 5.30
CA THR A 104 12.08 -17.00 5.94
C THR A 104 11.89 -18.17 4.98
N LEU A 105 11.91 -19.39 5.52
CA LEU A 105 11.66 -20.62 4.76
C LEU A 105 10.33 -21.24 5.24
N PHE A 106 9.49 -21.63 4.29
CA PHE A 106 8.20 -22.26 4.56
C PHE A 106 8.32 -23.77 4.40
N ALA A 107 8.43 -24.48 5.52
CA ALA A 107 8.56 -25.93 5.54
C ALA A 107 7.33 -26.63 4.91
N ASP A 108 6.15 -26.03 5.04
CA ASP A 108 4.88 -26.48 4.46
C ASP A 108 4.73 -26.15 2.95
N ARG A 109 5.71 -25.45 2.35
CA ARG A 109 5.72 -25.06 0.93
C ARG A 109 7.04 -25.40 0.25
N GLU A 110 7.52 -26.62 0.44
CA GLU A 110 8.76 -27.12 -0.20
C GLU A 110 9.98 -26.22 0.06
N ASN A 111 10.05 -25.62 1.26
CA ASN A 111 11.09 -24.65 1.63
C ASN A 111 11.13 -23.41 0.71
N ALA A 112 9.99 -22.96 0.20
CA ALA A 112 9.89 -21.69 -0.51
C ALA A 112 10.50 -20.56 0.34
N ALA A 113 11.35 -19.75 -0.29
CA ALA A 113 12.04 -18.65 0.37
C ALA A 113 11.27 -17.33 0.19
N PHE A 114 11.05 -16.66 1.31
CA PHE A 114 10.54 -15.30 1.35
C PHE A 114 11.61 -14.36 1.87
N PHE A 115 11.74 -13.19 1.26
CA PHE A 115 12.74 -12.21 1.64
C PHE A 115 12.12 -10.87 2.03
N GLU A 116 12.68 -10.30 3.09
CA GLU A 116 12.44 -8.93 3.49
C GLU A 116 13.77 -8.14 3.45
N GLN A 117 13.88 -7.21 2.50
CA GLN A 117 15.10 -6.45 2.24
C GLN A 117 14.93 -5.02 2.73
N TYR A 118 15.73 -4.64 3.72
CA TYR A 118 15.63 -3.38 4.45
C TYR A 118 16.62 -2.34 3.93
N TYR A 119 16.15 -1.13 3.74
CA TYR A 119 16.93 0.06 3.44
C TYR A 119 16.82 1.03 4.62
N SER A 120 17.92 1.68 4.97
CA SER A 120 17.85 2.85 5.84
C SER A 120 17.02 3.93 5.17
N ALA A 121 16.26 4.68 5.96
CA ALA A 121 15.43 5.76 5.43
C ALA A 121 15.41 6.97 6.36
N LYS A 122 15.08 8.11 5.78
CA LYS A 122 14.87 9.38 6.49
C LYS A 122 13.52 9.95 6.12
N ILE A 123 12.85 10.61 7.06
CA ILE A 123 11.67 11.40 6.73
C ILE A 123 12.11 12.67 5.96
N HIS A 124 11.48 12.91 4.83
CA HIS A 124 11.69 14.11 4.02
C HIS A 124 10.86 15.24 4.61
N LYS A 125 11.54 16.29 5.09
CA LYS A 125 10.87 17.45 5.69
C LYS A 125 10.67 18.52 4.63
N SER A 126 9.41 18.87 4.36
CA SER A 126 9.06 20.01 3.49
C SER A 126 8.73 21.22 4.36
N GLY A 127 9.38 22.37 4.11
CA GLY A 127 9.21 23.57 4.93
C GLY A 127 9.52 23.38 6.43
N GLY A 128 10.36 22.40 6.78
CA GLY A 128 10.65 22.02 8.17
C GLY A 128 9.62 21.09 8.82
N SER A 129 8.45 20.89 8.20
CA SER A 129 7.42 19.96 8.65
C SER A 129 7.75 18.52 8.25
N ARG A 130 7.46 17.57 9.15
CA ARG A 130 7.49 16.12 8.87
C ARG A 130 6.29 15.65 8.07
N PHE A 131 5.19 16.38 8.20
CA PHE A 131 3.92 16.07 7.58
C PHE A 131 3.71 16.93 6.34
N VAL A 132 3.08 16.34 5.33
CA VAL A 132 2.53 17.07 4.20
C VAL A 132 1.40 17.96 4.74
N VAL A 133 1.35 19.21 4.31
CA VAL A 133 0.43 20.21 4.84
C VAL A 133 -1.01 19.72 4.77
N GLY A 134 -1.70 19.78 5.92
CA GLY A 134 -3.14 19.50 6.03
C GLY A 134 -3.53 18.03 6.09
N GLY A 135 -2.58 17.12 6.38
CA GLY A 135 -2.82 15.67 6.40
C GLY A 135 -1.93 14.90 7.37
N ASP A 136 -2.27 13.64 7.62
CA ASP A 136 -1.41 12.65 8.27
C ASP A 136 -0.60 11.88 7.22
N LEU A 137 0.06 12.62 6.32
CA LEU A 137 0.91 12.07 5.26
C LEU A 137 2.35 12.47 5.48
N ALA A 138 3.28 11.56 5.17
CA ALA A 138 4.71 11.82 5.19
C ALA A 138 5.40 11.17 3.99
N VAL A 139 6.45 11.84 3.51
CA VAL A 139 7.35 11.29 2.51
C VAL A 139 8.62 10.83 3.20
N PHE A 140 9.05 9.62 2.89
CA PHE A 140 10.30 9.05 3.35
C PHE A 140 11.24 8.86 2.17
N LYS A 141 12.54 8.95 2.40
CA LYS A 141 13.57 8.73 1.38
C LYS A 141 14.42 7.53 1.80
N MET A 142 14.40 6.49 0.99
CA MET A 142 15.31 5.35 1.12
C MET A 142 16.74 5.74 0.72
N GLU A 143 17.71 5.17 1.42
CA GLU A 143 19.13 5.23 1.10
C GLU A 143 19.50 3.98 0.29
N GLY A 144 19.73 4.14 -1.00
CA GLY A 144 20.06 3.06 -1.93
C GLY A 144 20.52 3.59 -3.28
N LYS A 145 21.09 2.71 -4.12
CA LYS A 145 21.65 3.04 -5.44
C LYS A 145 20.96 2.23 -6.54
N GLY A 146 20.39 2.92 -7.52
CA GLY A 146 19.62 2.35 -8.62
C GLY A 146 18.16 2.80 -8.57
N ASP A 147 17.37 2.33 -9.55
CA ASP A 147 15.95 2.69 -9.66
C ASP A 147 15.07 1.74 -8.85
N PHE A 148 14.33 2.31 -7.90
CA PHE A 148 13.30 1.59 -7.16
C PHE A 148 12.03 1.41 -8.01
N PRO A 149 11.29 0.29 -7.84
CA PRO A 149 9.97 0.15 -8.46
C PRO A 149 9.06 1.23 -7.92
N LYS A 150 8.36 1.96 -8.80
CA LYS A 150 7.47 3.06 -8.39
C LYS A 150 6.04 2.86 -8.87
N MET A 151 5.13 3.53 -8.20
CA MET A 151 3.74 3.70 -8.61
C MET A 151 3.54 5.07 -9.26
N GLU A 152 2.76 5.12 -10.33
CA GLU A 152 2.35 6.38 -10.95
C GLU A 152 1.11 6.95 -10.25
N PHE A 153 1.05 8.27 -10.13
CA PHE A 153 -0.14 8.97 -9.65
C PHE A 153 -1.27 8.91 -10.67
N TYR A 154 -2.51 8.86 -10.17
CA TYR A 154 -3.71 8.87 -11.00
C TYR A 154 -3.87 10.20 -11.74
N SER A 155 -3.61 11.31 -11.05
CA SER A 155 -3.79 12.67 -11.57
C SER A 155 -2.67 13.61 -11.18
N LYS A 156 -2.53 14.71 -11.94
CA LYS A 156 -1.60 15.80 -11.62
C LYS A 156 -2.14 16.72 -10.54
N SER A 157 -3.41 17.07 -10.61
CA SER A 157 -4.15 17.88 -9.64
C SER A 157 -5.02 17.02 -8.73
N LYS A 158 -5.58 17.63 -7.67
CA LYS A 158 -6.49 16.95 -6.73
C LYS A 158 -7.65 16.30 -7.49
N PRO A 159 -7.82 14.97 -7.41
CA PRO A 159 -8.89 14.28 -8.12
C PRO A 159 -10.22 14.43 -7.39
N GLU A 160 -11.30 14.25 -8.14
CA GLU A 160 -12.66 14.13 -7.62
C GLU A 160 -13.09 12.66 -7.63
N LEU A 161 -13.90 12.30 -6.65
CA LEU A 161 -14.40 10.95 -6.42
C LEU A 161 -15.91 10.99 -6.25
N ALA A 162 -16.60 10.00 -6.82
CA ALA A 162 -18.04 9.85 -6.65
C ALA A 162 -18.36 8.85 -5.53
N LEU A 163 -19.48 9.05 -4.85
CA LEU A 163 -20.05 8.01 -3.97
C LEU A 163 -20.43 6.79 -4.82
N GLY A 164 -20.22 5.60 -4.27
CA GLY A 164 -20.43 4.33 -4.97
C GLY A 164 -19.30 3.93 -5.92
N GLU A 165 -18.31 4.80 -6.14
CA GLU A 165 -17.16 4.46 -6.96
C GLU A 165 -16.27 3.40 -6.27
N THR A 166 -15.86 2.38 -7.04
CA THR A 166 -14.99 1.30 -6.56
C THR A 166 -13.52 1.60 -6.85
N LEU A 167 -12.71 1.61 -5.79
CA LEU A 167 -11.25 1.71 -5.81
C LEU A 167 -10.63 0.39 -5.32
N HIS A 168 -9.29 0.31 -5.29
CA HIS A 168 -8.58 -0.87 -4.79
C HIS A 168 -7.61 -0.51 -3.66
N LEU A 169 -7.81 -1.11 -2.48
CA LEU A 169 -6.85 -1.05 -1.39
C LEU A 169 -5.78 -2.13 -1.58
N CYS A 170 -4.54 -1.69 -1.73
CA CYS A 170 -3.35 -2.52 -1.87
C CYS A 170 -2.55 -2.54 -0.57
N HIS A 171 -2.45 -3.68 0.10
CA HIS A 171 -1.76 -3.79 1.37
C HIS A 171 -1.32 -5.23 1.70
N PHE A 172 -0.28 -5.37 2.51
CA PHE A 172 0.17 -6.63 3.08
C PHE A 172 -0.69 -7.04 4.29
N THR A 173 -0.86 -8.35 4.49
CA THR A 173 -1.34 -8.90 5.76
C THR A 173 -0.26 -8.85 6.83
N PHE A 174 -0.60 -8.57 8.10
CA PHE A 174 0.33 -8.67 9.23
C PHE A 174 1.69 -7.95 9.05
N PRO A 175 1.73 -6.64 8.74
CA PRO A 175 3.00 -5.92 8.59
C PRO A 175 3.88 -5.96 9.85
N HIS A 176 3.26 -6.17 11.01
CA HIS A 176 3.90 -6.27 12.32
C HIS A 176 4.63 -7.59 12.59
N LYS A 177 4.47 -8.63 11.73
CA LYS A 177 5.19 -9.91 11.87
C LYS A 177 6.21 -10.07 10.75
N ALA A 178 7.33 -10.71 11.07
CA ALA A 178 8.32 -11.17 10.10
C ALA A 178 7.90 -12.55 9.57
N ALA A 179 6.80 -12.57 8.80
CA ALA A 179 6.26 -13.76 8.15
C ALA A 179 5.88 -13.40 6.71
N ASP A 180 5.74 -14.39 5.83
CA ASP A 180 5.27 -14.22 4.44
C ASP A 180 3.86 -13.61 4.47
N PRO A 181 3.73 -12.32 4.15
CA PRO A 181 2.48 -11.64 4.22
C PRO A 181 1.89 -11.65 2.82
N TYR A 182 0.69 -12.21 2.69
CA TYR A 182 -0.05 -12.09 1.46
C TYR A 182 -0.22 -10.62 1.12
N PHE A 183 0.15 -10.25 -0.10
CA PHE A 183 -0.21 -8.98 -0.68
C PHE A 183 -1.65 -9.05 -1.16
N LEU A 184 -2.50 -8.19 -0.62
CA LEU A 184 -3.93 -8.14 -0.93
C LEU A 184 -4.23 -6.93 -1.80
N ILE A 185 -5.11 -7.13 -2.78
CA ILE A 185 -5.73 -6.08 -3.58
C ILE A 185 -7.23 -6.24 -3.39
N ASN A 186 -7.82 -5.43 -2.51
CA ASN A 186 -9.23 -5.54 -2.16
C ASN A 186 -10.02 -4.41 -2.80
N PRO A 187 -11.18 -4.68 -3.44
CA PRO A 187 -12.08 -3.62 -3.85
C PRO A 187 -12.64 -2.91 -2.61
N VAL A 188 -12.74 -1.59 -2.69
CA VAL A 188 -13.33 -0.73 -1.67
C VAL A 188 -14.25 0.29 -2.34
N GLU A 189 -15.46 0.46 -1.81
CA GLU A 189 -16.47 1.37 -2.38
C GLU A 189 -16.53 2.65 -1.56
N ILE A 190 -16.49 3.81 -2.23
CA ILE A 190 -16.56 5.11 -1.58
C ILE A 190 -17.97 5.35 -1.03
N VAL A 191 -18.07 5.66 0.26
CA VAL A 191 -19.36 5.82 0.96
C VAL A 191 -19.53 7.20 1.58
N GLY A 192 -18.50 8.03 1.60
CA GLY A 192 -18.61 9.37 2.16
C GLY A 192 -17.29 10.12 2.26
N VAL A 193 -17.38 11.27 2.90
CA VAL A 193 -16.26 12.15 3.23
C VAL A 193 -16.44 12.59 4.68
N ALA A 194 -15.36 12.59 5.45
CA ALA A 194 -15.36 13.00 6.84
C ALA A 194 -14.30 14.09 7.10
N GLN A 195 -14.67 15.10 7.89
CA GLN A 195 -13.72 16.04 8.46
C GLN A 195 -13.12 15.42 9.72
N THR A 196 -11.79 15.27 9.75
CA THR A 196 -11.05 14.74 10.91
C THR A 196 -10.12 15.80 11.48
N ALA A 197 -9.48 15.50 12.62
CA ALA A 197 -8.40 16.31 13.18
C ALA A 197 -7.19 16.44 12.23
N HIS A 198 -7.04 15.49 11.30
CA HIS A 198 -5.98 15.45 10.30
C HIS A 198 -6.45 15.95 8.93
N GLY A 199 -7.60 16.63 8.85
CA GLY A 199 -8.14 17.14 7.60
C GLY A 199 -9.26 16.29 7.01
N LEU A 200 -9.60 16.58 5.75
CA LEU A 200 -10.71 15.95 5.04
C LEU A 200 -10.26 14.60 4.48
N GLN A 201 -10.93 13.53 4.91
CA GLN A 201 -10.65 12.15 4.50
C GLN A 201 -11.85 11.53 3.80
N TYR A 202 -11.59 10.71 2.78
CA TYR A 202 -12.63 9.91 2.13
C TYR A 202 -12.87 8.63 2.93
N LEU A 203 -14.13 8.21 2.98
CA LEU A 203 -14.54 6.96 3.60
C LEU A 203 -14.85 5.94 2.53
N ALA A 204 -14.36 4.72 2.70
CA ALA A 204 -14.70 3.59 1.84
C ALA A 204 -15.03 2.35 2.67
N LYS A 205 -16.04 1.58 2.23
CA LYS A 205 -16.36 0.26 2.80
C LYS A 205 -15.66 -0.84 1.99
N GLY A 206 -15.13 -1.85 2.66
CA GLY A 206 -14.49 -2.98 2.01
C GLY A 206 -13.64 -3.81 2.96
N TYR A 207 -12.97 -4.82 2.42
CA TYR A 207 -12.08 -5.67 3.22
C TYR A 207 -10.73 -4.99 3.46
N TYR A 208 -10.31 -4.95 4.73
CA TYR A 208 -8.97 -4.55 5.14
C TYR A 208 -8.42 -5.53 6.19
N ARG A 209 -7.16 -5.37 6.56
CA ARG A 209 -6.56 -6.07 7.72
C ARG A 209 -5.92 -5.08 8.67
N ILE A 210 -5.91 -5.41 9.96
CA ILE A 210 -5.20 -4.63 10.97
C ILE A 210 -3.73 -4.42 10.53
N GLY A 211 -3.28 -3.17 10.59
CA GLY A 211 -1.99 -2.74 10.05
C GLY A 211 -2.03 -2.31 8.59
N SER A 212 -3.18 -2.13 7.96
CA SER A 212 -3.25 -1.61 6.59
C SER A 212 -2.78 -0.16 6.45
N SER A 213 -2.67 0.61 7.54
CA SER A 213 -2.33 2.04 7.53
C SER A 213 -1.08 2.31 6.69
N GLY A 214 -1.15 3.31 5.82
CA GLY A 214 -0.16 3.60 4.79
C GLY A 214 -0.31 2.77 3.51
N GLY A 215 -1.30 1.87 3.44
CA GLY A 215 -1.63 1.09 2.25
C GLY A 215 -2.12 1.99 1.11
N ALA A 216 -1.87 1.57 -0.13
CA ALA A 216 -2.18 2.38 -1.30
C ALA A 216 -3.64 2.19 -1.72
N ILE A 217 -4.32 3.29 -2.03
CA ILE A 217 -5.61 3.29 -2.72
C ILE A 217 -5.36 3.56 -4.20
N LEU A 218 -5.85 2.67 -5.06
CA LEU A 218 -5.66 2.75 -6.50
C LEU A 218 -6.97 2.97 -7.25
N LYS A 219 -6.91 3.86 -8.25
CA LYS A 219 -7.92 4.03 -9.31
C LYS A 219 -7.28 3.68 -10.65
N ASN A 220 -7.85 2.71 -11.37
CA ASN A 220 -7.30 2.20 -12.64
C ASN A 220 -5.81 1.79 -12.52
N GLY A 221 -5.43 1.18 -11.39
CA GLY A 221 -4.06 0.77 -11.08
C GLY A 221 -3.06 1.89 -10.84
N LYS A 222 -3.51 3.14 -10.71
CA LYS A 222 -2.68 4.30 -10.36
C LYS A 222 -3.00 4.80 -8.96
N LEU A 223 -2.00 5.35 -8.29
CA LEU A 223 -2.13 5.85 -6.93
C LEU A 223 -3.04 7.07 -6.86
N ILE A 224 -4.12 6.97 -6.08
CA ILE A 224 -5.07 8.08 -5.84
C ILE A 224 -5.22 8.43 -4.36
N GLY A 225 -4.83 7.54 -3.46
CA GLY A 225 -4.87 7.83 -2.03
C GLY A 225 -4.00 6.92 -1.18
N ILE A 226 -3.90 7.26 0.11
CA ILE A 226 -3.22 6.49 1.13
C ILE A 226 -4.19 6.23 2.27
N GLN A 227 -4.36 4.95 2.63
CA GLN A 227 -5.24 4.54 3.71
C GLN A 227 -4.69 5.02 5.05
N ALA A 228 -5.50 5.80 5.79
CA ALA A 228 -5.10 6.44 7.02
C ALA A 228 -5.52 5.62 8.24
N SER A 229 -6.83 5.47 8.45
CA SER A 229 -7.42 4.75 9.59
C SER A 229 -8.44 3.70 9.14
N ALA A 230 -8.68 2.73 10.02
CA ALA A 230 -9.70 1.72 9.82
C ALA A 230 -10.60 1.62 11.04
N TYR A 231 -11.90 1.60 10.82
CA TYR A 231 -12.95 1.57 11.83
C TYR A 231 -13.52 0.16 11.85
N THR A 232 -13.03 -0.63 12.79
CA THR A 232 -13.48 -2.02 12.97
C THR A 232 -14.91 -2.00 13.51
N VAL A 233 -15.87 -2.46 12.72
CA VAL A 233 -17.20 -2.77 13.22
C VAL A 233 -17.11 -4.10 13.98
N ASN A 234 -17.20 -4.05 15.30
CA ASN A 234 -17.28 -5.27 16.11
C ASN A 234 -18.65 -5.94 15.88
N ALA A 235 -18.74 -6.83 14.88
CA ALA A 235 -19.89 -7.71 14.75
C ALA A 235 -19.84 -8.78 15.86
N LYS A 236 -20.31 -8.42 17.06
CA LYS A 236 -20.68 -9.44 18.04
C LYS A 236 -21.92 -10.16 17.50
N GLY A 237 -21.75 -11.31 16.84
CA GLY A 237 -22.83 -12.31 16.72
C GLY A 237 -23.26 -12.76 15.32
N VAL A 238 -22.56 -12.44 14.23
CA VAL A 238 -22.91 -12.99 12.90
C VAL A 238 -21.65 -13.51 12.21
N GLY A 239 -21.70 -14.71 11.64
CA GLY A 239 -20.55 -15.41 11.05
C GLY A 239 -19.96 -14.77 9.79
N GLU A 240 -20.44 -13.61 9.38
CA GLU A 240 -19.88 -12.83 8.28
C GLU A 240 -18.85 -11.83 8.84
N VAL A 241 -17.65 -11.82 8.27
CA VAL A 241 -16.67 -10.76 8.56
C VAL A 241 -17.26 -9.45 8.05
N PRO A 242 -17.67 -8.51 8.91
CA PRO A 242 -18.34 -7.30 8.47
C PRO A 242 -17.42 -6.52 7.53
N LEU A 243 -17.99 -5.95 6.46
CA LEU A 243 -17.26 -5.00 5.62
C LEU A 243 -16.74 -3.90 6.53
N GLY A 244 -15.41 -3.74 6.51
CA GLY A 244 -14.74 -2.73 7.27
C GLY A 244 -14.98 -1.35 6.68
N LEU A 245 -14.93 -0.31 7.51
CA LEU A 245 -14.89 1.07 7.04
C LEU A 245 -13.44 1.55 7.17
N ILE A 246 -12.89 2.11 6.10
CA ILE A 246 -11.56 2.76 6.12
C ILE A 246 -11.71 4.24 5.80
N SER A 247 -10.79 5.05 6.31
CA SER A 247 -10.53 6.38 5.80
C SER A 247 -9.23 6.41 5.00
N PHE A 248 -9.17 7.29 4.01
CA PHE A 248 -7.96 7.55 3.24
C PHE A 248 -7.86 9.02 2.83
N GLU A 249 -6.62 9.46 2.64
CA GLU A 249 -6.30 10.80 2.13
C GLU A 249 -6.02 10.73 0.63
N LEU A 250 -6.53 11.71 -0.11
CA LEU A 250 -6.27 11.84 -1.55
C LEU A 250 -4.86 12.34 -1.82
N VAL A 251 -4.26 11.81 -2.89
CA VAL A 251 -2.90 12.18 -3.31
C VAL A 251 -2.84 12.40 -4.83
N TRP A 252 -2.03 13.38 -5.26
CA TRP A 252 -1.81 13.74 -6.66
C TRP A 252 -0.38 14.21 -6.88
N SER A 253 0.13 14.15 -8.12
CA SER A 253 1.57 14.34 -8.33
C SER A 253 2.08 15.74 -7.96
N ASP A 254 1.32 16.80 -8.26
CA ASP A 254 1.76 18.17 -8.01
C ASP A 254 1.90 18.48 -6.51
N GLN A 255 1.19 17.75 -5.65
CA GLN A 255 1.31 17.84 -4.18
C GLN A 255 2.74 17.51 -3.70
N PHE A 256 3.46 16.66 -4.44
CA PHE A 256 4.78 16.15 -4.05
C PHE A 256 5.92 16.69 -4.92
N LYS A 257 5.63 17.58 -5.87
CA LYS A 257 6.61 18.06 -6.84
C LYS A 257 7.88 18.61 -6.17
N GLU A 258 7.73 19.44 -5.14
CA GLU A 258 8.88 20.00 -4.42
C GLU A 258 9.71 18.93 -3.69
N ALA A 259 9.05 17.96 -3.07
CA ALA A 259 9.74 16.85 -2.39
C ALA A 259 10.53 15.99 -3.39
N LEU A 260 9.96 15.78 -4.58
CA LEU A 260 10.60 15.00 -5.65
C LEU A 260 11.72 15.79 -6.36
N ASP A 261 11.56 17.11 -6.55
CA ASP A 261 12.51 17.98 -7.24
C ASP A 261 13.69 18.41 -6.36
N SER A 262 13.47 18.63 -5.06
CA SER A 262 14.53 18.99 -4.10
C SER A 262 15.60 17.89 -3.94
N ALA A 263 15.21 16.63 -4.16
CA ALA A 263 16.14 15.51 -4.24
C ALA A 263 17.02 15.55 -5.50
N ALA A 264 16.58 16.19 -6.60
CA ALA A 264 17.38 16.33 -7.81
C ALA A 264 18.44 17.44 -7.73
N LYS A 265 18.25 18.44 -6.86
CA LYS A 265 19.18 19.58 -6.71
C LYS A 265 20.39 19.30 -5.81
N LYS A 266 20.33 18.28 -4.94
CA LYS A 266 21.44 17.89 -4.06
C LYS A 266 22.44 16.90 -4.68
N GLU A 267 22.19 16.46 -5.92
CA GLU A 267 23.02 15.51 -6.67
C GLU A 267 23.86 16.19 -7.78
N LYS A 268 23.93 17.53 -7.79
CA LYS A 268 24.88 18.33 -8.58
C LYS A 268 25.88 19.01 -7.65
#